data_AF-A0A1L5PL47-F1
#
_entry.id   AF-A0A1L5PL47-F1
#
_cell.length_a   1.000
_cell.length_b   1.000
_cell.length_c   1.000
_cell.angle_alpha   90.00
_cell.angle_beta   90.00
_cell.angle_gamma   90.00
#
_symmetry.space_group_name_H-M   'P 1'
#
loop_
_entity.id
_entity.type
_entity.pdbx_description
1 polymer ?
#
loop_
_entity_poly.entity_id
_entity_poly.type
_entity_poly.pdbx_seq_one_letter_code
_entity_poly.pdbx_strand_id
1 'polypeptide(L)'
;MAQELYTRTNQKLFFAGLALESMAKAEQSQAMNAQGLVQAERESALFHLYGALLGLCHEIGGFYRLPVVATVEQALADDALNGIAIPEVAELLELARQRETWLAQMLSAYADLFRPPVAKKAPKTDVTQPLIQAVNLDEPEHPALSRAELESWRSNLKGLVRRFRDALSEC
;
A
#
# COMPACT_ATOMS: atom_id res chain seq x y z
N MET A 1 23.35 7.61 -10.88
CA MET A 1 23.03 7.24 -9.49
C MET A 1 21.95 8.12 -8.85
N ALA A 2 22.14 9.43 -8.56
CA ALA A 2 21.08 10.25 -7.92
C ALA A 2 19.79 10.39 -8.79
N GLN A 3 19.94 10.60 -10.10
CA GLN A 3 18.80 10.65 -11.04
C GLN A 3 18.07 9.30 -11.21
N GLU A 4 18.73 8.17 -10.96
CA GLU A 4 18.10 6.84 -11.11
C GLU A 4 17.12 6.55 -9.95
N LEU A 5 17.43 7.03 -8.74
CA LEU A 5 16.55 6.90 -7.58
C LEU A 5 15.24 7.67 -7.78
N TYR A 6 15.33 8.94 -8.19
CA TYR A 6 14.16 9.77 -8.54
C TYR A 6 13.28 9.11 -9.62
N THR A 7 13.93 8.48 -10.59
CA THR A 7 13.26 7.79 -11.69
C THR A 7 12.44 6.61 -11.20
N ARG A 8 12.96 5.84 -10.24
CA ARG A 8 12.27 4.63 -9.74
C ARG A 8 11.00 4.97 -8.96
N THR A 9 11.03 5.97 -8.09
CA THR A 9 9.84 6.43 -7.35
C THR A 9 8.76 6.93 -8.31
N ASN A 10 9.14 7.77 -9.28
CA ASN A 10 8.21 8.30 -10.27
C ASN A 10 7.61 7.20 -11.16
N GLN A 11 8.43 6.24 -11.59
CA GLN A 11 7.98 5.08 -12.36
C GLN A 11 6.94 4.25 -11.59
N LYS A 12 7.18 4.01 -10.30
CA LYS A 12 6.24 3.25 -9.45
C LYS A 12 4.92 4.01 -9.24
N LEU A 13 4.96 5.32 -9.00
CA LEU A 13 3.76 6.15 -8.94
C LEU A 13 2.97 6.18 -10.25
N PHE A 14 3.68 6.14 -11.38
CA PHE A 14 3.07 6.04 -12.71
C PHE A 14 2.39 4.69 -12.91
N PHE A 15 3.06 3.58 -12.60
CA PHE A 15 2.49 2.24 -12.70
C PHE A 15 1.30 2.02 -11.77
N ALA A 16 1.32 2.57 -10.55
CA ALA A 16 0.14 2.59 -9.69
C ALA A 16 -1.06 3.30 -10.37
N GLY A 17 -0.80 4.39 -11.10
CA GLY A 17 -1.85 5.07 -11.88
C GLY A 17 -2.41 4.23 -13.02
N LEU A 18 -1.54 3.54 -13.77
CA LEU A 18 -1.98 2.62 -14.82
C LEU A 18 -2.85 1.49 -14.28
N ALA A 19 -2.47 0.90 -13.13
CA ALA A 19 -3.26 -0.13 -12.48
C ALA A 19 -4.64 0.41 -12.05
N LEU A 20 -4.71 1.64 -11.51
CA LEU A 20 -5.99 2.26 -11.13
C LEU A 20 -6.88 2.57 -12.34
N GLU A 21 -6.31 2.97 -13.47
CA GLU A 21 -7.06 3.13 -14.73
C GLU A 21 -7.59 1.79 -15.27
N SER A 22 -6.78 0.73 -15.21
CA SER A 22 -7.20 -0.62 -15.59
C SER A 22 -8.28 -1.16 -14.66
N MET A 23 -8.17 -0.91 -13.36
CA MET A 23 -9.18 -1.23 -12.36
C MET A 23 -10.52 -0.55 -12.69
N ALA A 24 -10.50 0.75 -13.01
CA ALA A 24 -11.71 1.49 -13.40
C ALA A 24 -12.39 0.91 -14.66
N LYS A 25 -11.60 0.49 -15.65
CA LYS A 25 -12.12 -0.18 -16.86
C LYS A 25 -12.73 -1.54 -16.53
N ALA A 26 -12.08 -2.30 -15.64
CA ALA A 26 -12.58 -3.59 -15.19
C ALA A 26 -13.89 -3.47 -14.38
N GLU A 27 -14.01 -2.45 -13.51
CA GLU A 27 -15.23 -2.15 -12.75
C GLU A 27 -16.44 -1.86 -13.65
N GLN A 28 -16.22 -1.31 -14.84
CA GLN A 28 -17.27 -0.99 -15.83
C GLN A 28 -17.53 -2.14 -16.82
N SER A 29 -16.72 -3.20 -16.78
CA SER A 29 -16.79 -4.29 -17.74
C SER A 29 -17.90 -5.29 -17.40
N GLN A 30 -18.62 -5.75 -18.42
CA GLN A 30 -19.58 -6.86 -18.30
C GLN A 30 -18.93 -8.23 -18.58
N ALA A 31 -17.61 -8.28 -18.78
CA ALA A 31 -16.91 -9.53 -19.02
C ALA A 31 -17.00 -10.45 -17.80
N MET A 32 -17.12 -11.76 -18.04
CA MET A 32 -17.23 -12.77 -16.98
C MET A 32 -16.05 -12.76 -15.99
N ASN A 33 -14.88 -12.28 -16.42
CA ASN A 33 -13.67 -12.15 -15.62
C ASN A 33 -13.46 -10.77 -14.97
N ALA A 34 -14.43 -9.84 -15.06
CA ALA A 34 -14.29 -8.47 -14.58
C ALA A 34 -13.88 -8.39 -13.11
N GLN A 35 -14.47 -9.21 -12.23
CA GLN A 35 -14.13 -9.23 -10.80
C GLN A 35 -12.69 -9.68 -10.54
N GLY A 36 -12.21 -10.67 -11.29
CA GLY A 36 -10.80 -11.12 -11.21
C GLY A 36 -9.83 -10.04 -11.67
N LEU A 37 -10.18 -9.29 -12.72
CA LEU A 37 -9.40 -8.15 -13.19
C LEU A 37 -9.38 -7.01 -12.17
N VAL A 38 -10.52 -6.68 -11.55
CA VAL A 38 -10.58 -5.66 -10.48
C VAL A 38 -9.65 -6.04 -9.32
N GLN A 39 -9.67 -7.31 -8.87
CA GLN A 39 -8.78 -7.77 -7.81
C GLN A 39 -7.30 -7.72 -8.23
N ALA A 40 -6.96 -8.20 -9.42
CA ALA A 40 -5.58 -8.18 -9.91
C ALA A 40 -5.02 -6.76 -9.99
N GLU A 41 -5.80 -5.81 -10.50
CA GLU A 41 -5.38 -4.42 -10.62
C GLU A 41 -5.32 -3.70 -9.26
N ARG A 42 -6.19 -4.06 -8.31
CA ARG A 42 -6.11 -3.59 -6.90
C ARG A 42 -4.78 -3.99 -6.26
N GLU A 43 -4.40 -5.27 -6.38
CA GLU A 43 -3.12 -5.76 -5.84
C GLU A 43 -1.92 -5.13 -6.55
N SER A 44 -2.00 -4.97 -7.88
CA SER A 44 -0.99 -4.30 -8.69
C SER A 44 -0.77 -2.84 -8.26
N ALA A 45 -1.86 -2.08 -8.08
CA ALA A 45 -1.79 -0.70 -7.60
C ALA A 45 -1.10 -0.63 -6.23
N LEU A 46 -1.50 -1.50 -5.29
CA LEU A 46 -0.94 -1.53 -3.94
C LEU A 46 0.55 -1.93 -3.94
N PHE A 47 0.94 -2.92 -4.74
CA PHE A 47 2.33 -3.31 -4.95
C PHE A 47 3.17 -2.16 -5.49
N HIS A 48 2.64 -1.39 -6.43
CA HIS A 48 3.33 -0.23 -7.00
C HIS A 48 3.41 0.93 -6.01
N LEU A 49 2.40 1.16 -5.17
CA LEU A 49 2.46 2.17 -4.10
C LEU A 49 3.53 1.84 -3.06
N TYR A 50 3.60 0.58 -2.59
CA TYR A 50 4.68 0.12 -1.72
C TYR A 50 6.05 0.33 -2.39
N GLY A 51 6.17 -0.02 -3.67
CA GLY A 51 7.40 0.18 -4.44
C GLY A 51 7.81 1.65 -4.60
N ALA A 52 6.83 2.56 -4.71
CA ALA A 52 7.08 3.99 -4.75
C ALA A 52 7.58 4.52 -3.40
N LEU A 53 6.97 4.07 -2.31
CA LEU A 53 7.41 4.40 -0.95
C LEU A 53 8.83 3.91 -0.69
N LEU A 54 9.17 2.67 -1.07
CA LEU A 54 10.53 2.16 -0.97
C LEU A 54 11.53 2.99 -1.78
N GLY A 55 11.13 3.41 -3.00
CA GLY A 55 11.93 4.33 -3.81
C GLY A 55 12.19 5.66 -3.09
N LEU A 56 11.17 6.22 -2.43
CA LEU A 56 11.31 7.44 -1.63
C LEU A 56 12.26 7.23 -0.44
N CYS A 57 12.17 6.10 0.27
CA CYS A 57 13.13 5.76 1.33
C CYS A 57 14.57 5.69 0.80
N HIS A 58 14.78 5.17 -0.41
CA HIS A 58 16.10 5.16 -1.05
C HIS A 58 16.58 6.54 -1.46
N GLU A 59 15.70 7.43 -1.91
CA GLU A 59 16.04 8.83 -2.19
C GLU A 59 16.53 9.55 -0.93
N ILE A 60 15.76 9.45 0.17
CA ILE A 60 16.12 10.03 1.47
C ILE A 60 17.44 9.44 1.97
N GLY A 61 17.57 8.10 1.94
CA GLY A 61 18.80 7.43 2.34
C GLY A 61 20.01 7.84 1.50
N GLY A 62 19.83 8.01 0.19
CA GLY A 62 20.88 8.50 -0.70
C GLY A 62 21.35 9.92 -0.36
N PHE A 63 20.42 10.81 -0.01
CA PHE A 63 20.74 12.18 0.40
C PHE A 63 21.54 12.21 1.70
N TYR A 64 21.08 11.48 2.72
CA TYR A 64 21.73 11.41 4.03
C TYR A 64 22.88 10.37 4.12
N ARG A 65 23.25 9.75 2.99
CA ARG A 65 24.32 8.73 2.89
C ARG A 65 24.13 7.53 3.82
N LEU A 66 22.89 7.09 3.97
CA LEU A 66 22.50 5.94 4.77
C LEU A 66 22.70 4.63 4.00
N PRO A 67 22.80 3.49 4.71
CA PRO A 67 22.81 2.18 4.07
C PRO A 67 21.55 1.94 3.22
N VAL A 68 21.72 1.24 2.10
CA VAL A 68 20.59 0.81 1.28
C VAL A 68 19.81 -0.30 1.99
N VAL A 69 18.49 -0.15 2.06
CA VAL A 69 17.57 -1.11 2.66
C VAL A 69 16.78 -1.86 1.58
N ALA A 70 16.36 -3.09 1.84
CA ALA A 70 15.62 -3.90 0.87
C ALA A 70 14.09 -3.69 0.96
N THR A 71 13.61 -3.22 2.10
CA THR A 71 12.17 -3.11 2.42
C THR A 71 11.86 -1.78 3.10
N VAL A 72 10.60 -1.34 3.02
CA VAL A 72 10.12 -0.16 3.75
C VAL A 72 10.20 -0.41 5.26
N GLU A 73 9.89 -1.62 5.70
CA GLU A 73 9.94 -2.02 7.10
C GLU A 73 11.35 -1.87 7.67
N GLN A 74 12.39 -2.25 6.91
CA GLN A 74 13.78 -1.98 7.30
C GLN A 74 14.10 -0.48 7.37
N ALA A 75 13.59 0.31 6.42
CA ALA A 75 13.75 1.77 6.43
C ALA A 75 13.13 2.41 7.68
N LEU A 76 12.01 1.86 8.16
CA LEU A 76 11.25 2.35 9.31
C LEU A 76 11.64 1.68 10.65
N ALA A 77 12.44 0.62 10.62
CA ALA A 77 12.90 -0.09 11.83
C ALA A 77 14.26 0.39 12.33
N ASP A 78 15.00 1.16 11.53
CA ASP A 78 16.37 1.53 11.87
C ASP A 78 16.42 2.65 12.93
N ASP A 79 16.72 2.30 14.17
CA ASP A 79 16.93 3.24 15.27
C ASP A 79 18.13 4.19 15.04
N ALA A 80 19.05 3.89 14.11
CA ALA A 80 20.12 4.83 13.75
C ALA A 80 19.55 6.13 13.14
N LEU A 81 18.36 6.07 12.53
CA LEU A 81 17.59 7.22 12.06
C LEU A 81 16.91 7.99 13.19
N ASN A 82 16.70 7.38 14.37
CA ASN A 82 16.15 8.08 15.53
C ASN A 82 17.20 8.98 16.22
N GLY A 83 18.49 8.72 16.01
CA GLY A 83 19.59 9.55 16.53
C GLY A 83 19.99 10.74 15.65
N ILE A 84 19.73 10.65 14.34
CA ILE A 84 19.92 11.73 13.37
C ILE A 84 18.53 12.27 13.08
N ALA A 85 18.16 13.42 13.62
CA ALA A 85 16.84 14.02 13.46
C ALA A 85 16.55 14.40 11.99
N ILE A 86 16.28 13.40 11.14
CA ILE A 86 15.93 13.54 9.73
C ILE A 86 14.43 13.78 9.67
N PRO A 87 13.96 14.99 9.32
CA PRO A 87 12.56 15.34 9.40
C PRO A 87 11.65 14.45 8.55
N GLU A 88 12.09 14.09 7.34
CA GLU A 88 11.34 13.25 6.40
C GLU A 88 11.10 11.84 6.96
N VAL A 89 12.11 11.28 7.63
CA VAL A 89 11.99 9.96 8.27
C VAL A 89 11.10 10.03 9.49
N ALA A 90 11.21 11.08 10.29
CA ALA A 90 10.34 11.29 11.46
C ALA A 90 8.86 11.38 11.04
N GLU A 91 8.55 12.12 9.96
CA GLU A 91 7.19 12.22 9.43
C GLU A 91 6.68 10.87 8.90
N LEU A 92 7.49 10.11 8.16
CA LEU A 92 7.12 8.76 7.71
C LEU A 92 6.86 7.81 8.88
N LEU A 93 7.67 7.87 9.95
CA LEU A 93 7.49 7.07 11.15
C LEU A 93 6.21 7.44 11.90
N GLU A 94 5.91 8.73 12.03
CA GLU A 94 4.67 9.19 12.67
C GLU A 94 3.45 8.66 11.91
N LEU A 95 3.44 8.83 10.59
CA LEU A 95 2.38 8.31 9.74
C LEU A 95 2.27 6.78 9.89
N ALA A 96 3.36 6.03 9.78
CA ALA A 96 3.32 4.57 9.84
C ALA A 96 2.89 4.00 11.20
N ARG A 97 3.10 4.73 12.31
CA ARG A 97 2.74 4.29 13.67
C ARG A 97 1.27 4.53 14.00
N GLN A 98 0.64 5.52 13.39
CA GLN A 98 -0.78 5.86 13.59
C GLN A 98 -1.65 5.04 12.62
N ARG A 99 -2.42 4.07 13.15
CA ARG A 99 -3.16 3.06 12.36
C ARG A 99 -4.22 3.65 11.43
N GLU A 100 -4.74 4.82 11.79
CA GLU A 100 -5.75 5.58 11.08
C GLU A 100 -5.19 6.33 9.87
N THR A 101 -3.86 6.44 9.74
CA THR A 101 -3.27 7.14 8.60
C THR A 101 -3.33 6.27 7.35
N TRP A 102 -3.35 6.94 6.21
CA TRP A 102 -3.27 6.29 4.91
C TRP A 102 -2.02 5.42 4.77
N LEU A 103 -0.89 5.81 5.38
CA LEU A 103 0.38 5.09 5.26
C LEU A 103 0.33 3.78 6.03
N ALA A 104 -0.14 3.81 7.27
CA ALA A 104 -0.28 2.60 8.08
C ALA A 104 -1.28 1.62 7.46
N GLN A 105 -2.40 2.12 6.92
CA GLN A 105 -3.39 1.31 6.22
C GLN A 105 -2.82 0.70 4.93
N MET A 106 -2.07 1.48 4.15
CA MET A 106 -1.42 0.98 2.92
C MET A 106 -0.41 -0.12 3.24
N LEU A 107 0.42 0.04 4.28
CA LEU A 107 1.39 -0.98 4.69
C LEU A 107 0.70 -2.24 5.22
N SER A 108 -0.37 -2.10 6.01
CA SER A 108 -1.16 -3.25 6.46
C SER A 108 -1.78 -4.00 5.28
N ALA A 109 -2.42 -3.28 4.35
CA ALA A 109 -3.02 -3.87 3.17
C ALA A 109 -1.98 -4.60 2.30
N TYR A 110 -0.78 -4.02 2.16
CA TYR A 110 0.30 -4.66 1.40
C TYR A 110 0.76 -5.95 2.08
N ALA A 111 0.93 -5.94 3.41
CA ALA A 111 1.28 -7.14 4.17
C ALA A 111 0.19 -8.22 4.09
N ASP A 112 -1.08 -7.82 4.00
CA ASP A 112 -2.22 -8.73 3.88
C ASP A 112 -2.22 -9.52 2.56
N LEU A 113 -1.57 -9.02 1.49
CA LEU A 113 -1.42 -9.75 0.21
C LEU A 113 -0.68 -11.09 0.37
N PHE A 114 0.15 -11.21 1.40
CA PHE A 114 0.97 -12.40 1.67
C PHE A 114 0.36 -13.31 2.73
N ARG A 115 -0.81 -12.95 3.29
CA ARG A 115 -1.48 -13.80 4.27
C ARG A 115 -2.17 -14.97 3.57
N PRO A 116 -2.15 -16.17 4.16
CA PRO A 116 -2.88 -17.30 3.59
C PRO A 116 -4.39 -16.98 3.59
N PRO A 117 -5.15 -17.49 2.61
CA PRO A 117 -6.61 -17.40 2.63
C PRO A 117 -7.13 -17.95 3.95
N VAL A 118 -7.78 -17.10 4.75
CA VAL A 118 -8.42 -17.54 5.99
C VAL A 118 -9.68 -18.29 5.58
N ALA A 119 -9.69 -19.62 5.75
CA ALA A 119 -10.91 -20.39 5.56
C ALA A 119 -11.98 -19.83 6.49
N LYS A 120 -13.10 -19.34 5.93
CA LYS A 120 -14.27 -18.98 6.72
C LYS A 120 -14.63 -20.21 7.56
N LYS A 121 -14.47 -20.13 8.88
CA LYS A 121 -14.82 -21.23 9.78
C LYS A 121 -16.32 -21.45 9.63
N ALA A 122 -16.71 -22.52 8.96
CA ALA A 122 -18.12 -22.91 8.92
C ALA A 122 -18.60 -23.00 10.38
N PRO A 123 -19.69 -22.31 10.75
CA PRO A 123 -20.24 -22.43 12.08
C PRO A 123 -20.50 -23.91 12.36
N LYS A 124 -20.04 -24.40 13.51
CA LYS A 124 -20.26 -25.80 13.92
C LYS A 124 -21.76 -26.05 13.88
N THR A 125 -22.20 -26.78 12.86
CA THR A 125 -23.62 -27.05 12.66
C THR A 125 -24.01 -28.21 13.57
N ASP A 126 -25.07 -28.05 14.34
CA ASP A 126 -25.68 -29.14 15.10
C ASP A 126 -26.29 -30.13 14.10
N VAL A 127 -25.74 -31.34 14.04
CA VAL A 127 -26.15 -32.43 13.13
C VAL A 127 -27.59 -32.88 13.32
N THR A 128 -28.27 -32.43 14.37
CA THR A 128 -29.68 -32.75 14.64
C THR A 128 -30.67 -31.75 14.01
N GLN A 129 -30.20 -30.63 13.46
CA GLN A 129 -31.06 -29.63 12.81
C GLN A 129 -31.23 -29.88 11.31
N PRO A 130 -32.41 -29.56 10.72
CA PRO A 130 -32.65 -29.70 9.29
C PRO A 130 -31.61 -28.93 8.47
N LEU A 131 -31.09 -29.57 7.41
CA LEU A 131 -29.94 -29.21 6.57
C LEU A 131 -29.99 -27.85 5.84
N ILE A 132 -31.01 -27.02 6.07
CA ILE A 132 -31.09 -25.68 5.48
C ILE A 132 -30.20 -24.76 6.33
N GLN A 133 -28.95 -24.62 5.89
CA GLN A 133 -28.01 -23.70 6.51
C GLN A 133 -28.39 -22.26 6.12
N ALA A 134 -28.96 -21.51 7.07
CA ALA A 134 -29.08 -20.06 6.95
C ALA A 134 -27.66 -19.47 7.03
N VAL A 135 -27.03 -19.25 5.88
CA VAL A 135 -25.78 -18.49 5.81
C VAL A 135 -26.14 -17.04 6.09
N ASN A 136 -25.62 -16.50 7.19
CA ASN A 136 -25.76 -15.08 7.47
C ASN A 136 -24.86 -14.31 6.49
N LEU A 137 -25.48 -13.70 5.46
CA LEU A 137 -24.79 -12.88 4.47
C LEU A 137 -24.35 -11.52 5.07
N ASP A 138 -24.78 -11.20 6.29
CA ASP A 138 -24.45 -9.96 7.00
C ASP A 138 -23.14 -10.03 7.80
N GLU A 139 -22.37 -11.13 7.72
CA GLU A 139 -20.99 -11.11 8.21
C GLU A 139 -20.26 -10.02 7.42
N PRO A 140 -19.72 -8.96 8.06
CA PRO A 140 -19.13 -7.85 7.34
C PRO A 140 -17.92 -8.39 6.58
N GLU A 141 -18.13 -8.70 5.30
CA GLU A 141 -17.07 -8.81 4.34
C GLU A 141 -16.39 -7.45 4.39
N HIS A 142 -15.21 -7.39 5.02
CA HIS A 142 -14.44 -6.16 5.07
C HIS A 142 -14.37 -5.65 3.62
N PRO A 143 -14.96 -4.48 3.34
CA PRO A 143 -15.13 -4.05 1.96
C PRO A 143 -13.75 -4.02 1.33
N ALA A 144 -13.62 -4.72 0.20
CA ALA A 144 -12.35 -4.77 -0.49
C ALA A 144 -11.91 -3.34 -0.81
N LEU A 145 -10.63 -3.06 -0.57
CA LEU A 145 -10.05 -1.73 -0.72
C LEU A 145 -10.50 -1.07 -2.03
N SER A 146 -11.13 0.11 -1.94
CA SER A 146 -11.72 0.74 -3.11
C SER A 146 -10.67 1.41 -3.99
N ARG A 147 -10.99 1.58 -5.28
CA ARG A 147 -10.18 2.36 -6.21
C ARG A 147 -9.97 3.80 -5.72
N ALA A 148 -11.00 4.39 -5.12
CA ALA A 148 -10.96 5.76 -4.61
C ALA A 148 -9.98 5.91 -3.43
N GLU A 149 -9.95 4.94 -2.52
CA GLU A 149 -8.97 4.91 -1.43
C GLU A 149 -7.55 4.76 -1.96
N LEU A 150 -7.31 3.84 -2.89
CA LEU A 150 -5.99 3.68 -3.51
C LEU A 150 -5.53 4.94 -4.25
N GLU A 151 -6.42 5.63 -4.97
CA GLU A 151 -6.09 6.91 -5.63
C GLU A 151 -5.79 8.00 -4.59
N SER A 152 -6.53 8.03 -3.47
CA SER A 152 -6.24 8.95 -2.36
C SER A 152 -4.84 8.69 -1.78
N TRP A 153 -4.49 7.43 -1.54
CA TRP A 153 -3.16 7.05 -1.05
C TRP A 153 -2.06 7.42 -2.04
N ARG A 154 -2.29 7.18 -3.34
CA ARG A 154 -1.38 7.60 -4.42
C ARG A 154 -1.17 9.12 -4.42
N SER A 155 -2.24 9.89 -4.27
CA SER A 155 -2.18 11.35 -4.21
C SER A 155 -1.39 11.84 -2.99
N ASN A 156 -1.64 11.25 -1.81
CA ASN A 156 -0.92 11.57 -0.59
C ASN A 156 0.57 11.26 -0.72
N LEU A 157 0.94 10.09 -1.26
CA LEU A 157 2.33 9.72 -1.49
C LEU A 157 3.01 10.65 -2.50
N LYS A 158 2.32 11.01 -3.60
CA LYS A 158 2.84 12.01 -4.56
C LYS A 158 3.07 13.37 -3.89
N GLY A 159 2.19 13.76 -2.98
CA GLY A 159 2.33 14.97 -2.16
C GLY A 159 3.56 14.94 -1.27
N LEU A 160 3.80 13.84 -0.55
CA LEU A 160 5.01 13.62 0.25
C LEU A 160 6.28 13.67 -0.61
N VAL A 161 6.31 12.92 -1.73
CA VAL A 161 7.46 12.88 -2.63
C VAL A 161 7.85 14.29 -3.08
N ARG A 162 6.87 15.11 -3.48
CA ARG A 162 7.14 16.49 -3.88
C ARG A 162 7.69 17.31 -2.72
N ARG A 163 6.99 17.31 -1.57
CA ARG A 163 7.39 18.06 -0.37
C ARG A 163 8.81 17.72 0.09
N PHE A 164 9.14 16.44 0.16
CA PHE A 164 10.46 15.99 0.58
C PHE A 164 11.53 16.37 -0.43
N ARG A 165 11.28 16.24 -1.73
CA ARG A 165 12.24 16.69 -2.75
C ARG A 165 12.48 18.20 -2.71
N ASP A 166 11.42 18.98 -2.49
CA ASP A 166 11.53 20.43 -2.35
C ASP A 166 12.41 20.76 -1.13
N ALA A 167 12.11 20.18 0.04
CA ALA A 167 12.89 20.37 1.27
C ALA A 167 14.36 19.96 1.14
N LEU A 168 14.63 18.80 0.51
CA LEU A 168 15.99 18.31 0.28
C LEU A 168 16.76 19.14 -0.76
N SER A 169 16.07 19.84 -1.66
CA SER A 169 16.69 20.71 -2.67
C SER A 169 16.97 22.13 -2.14
N GLU A 170 16.32 22.53 -1.05
CA GLU A 170 16.47 23.84 -0.40
C GLU A 170 17.62 23.87 0.63
N CYS A 171 18.25 22.73 0.92
CA CYS A 171 19.39 22.58 1.85
C CYS A 171 20.74 22.52 1.11
#